data_AF-A0A9W5WVF4-F1
#
_entry.id   AF-A0A9W5WVF4-F1
#
_cell.length_a   1.000
_cell.length_b   1.000
_cell.length_c   1.000
_cell.angle_alpha   90.00
_cell.angle_beta   90.00
_cell.angle_gamma   90.00
#
_symmetry.space_group_name_H-M   'P 1'
#
loop_
_entity.id
_entity.type
_entity.pdbx_description
1 polymer ?
#
loop_
_entity_poly.entity_id
_entity_poly.type
_entity_poly.pdbx_seq_one_letter_code
_entity_poly.pdbx_strand_id
1 'polypeptide(L)' 'MNSIAAKRIDRMLTFRPMPLSKLAKVELKYSRVNECASGFVKDLVPLMAYGNKHIEFKTQTLETEEPEYCNLLMSKVS' A
#
# COMPACT_ATOMS: atom_id res chain seq x y z
N MET A 1 -7.68 16.46 21.14
CA MET A 1 -7.90 15.45 20.08
C MET A 1 -6.69 15.47 19.14
N ASN A 2 -5.90 14.40 19.07
CA ASN A 2 -4.79 14.34 18.12
C ASN A 2 -5.33 14.32 16.68
N SER A 3 -4.77 15.17 15.81
CA SER A 3 -5.19 15.23 14.41
C SER A 3 -4.97 13.89 13.71
N ILE A 4 -5.76 13.61 12.67
CA ILE A 4 -5.64 12.39 11.86
C ILE A 4 -4.21 12.23 11.32
N ALA A 5 -3.55 13.34 10.97
CA ALA A 5 -2.16 13.34 10.53
C ALA A 5 -1.19 12.89 11.64
N ALA A 6 -1.38 13.36 12.88
CA ALA A 6 -0.55 12.97 14.01
C ALA A 6 -0.66 11.46 14.29
N LYS A 7 -1.87 10.88 14.24
CA LYS A 7 -2.06 9.43 14.40
C LYS A 7 -1.38 8.62 13.29
N ARG A 8 -1.29 9.16 12.08
CA ARG A 8 -0.64 8.49 10.93
C ARG A 8 0.89 8.50 11.07
N ILE A 9 1.45 9.62 11.52
CA ILE A 9 2.89 9.76 11.83
C ILE A 9 3.27 8.83 12.98
N ASP A 10 2.48 8.81 14.04
CA ASP A 10 2.75 7.97 15.22
C ASP A 10 2.72 6.48 14.86
N ARG A 11 1.78 6.07 13.98
CA ARG A 11 1.79 4.72 13.38
C ARG A 11 3.06 4.48 12.57
N MET A 12 3.48 5.40 11.69
CA MET A 12 4.72 5.24 10.92
C MET A 12 5.97 5.07 11.80
N LEU A 13 6.06 5.81 12.91
CA LEU A 13 7.20 5.79 13.82
C LEU A 13 7.25 4.54 14.71
N THR A 14 6.08 3.96 15.02
CA THR A 14 5.97 2.75 15.86
C THR A 14 5.90 1.46 15.05
N PHE A 15 5.52 1.53 13.78
CA PHE A 15 5.42 0.35 12.93
C PHE A 15 6.81 -0.25 12.70
N ARG A 16 6.93 -1.56 12.89
CA ARG A 16 8.10 -2.35 12.50
C ARG A 16 7.75 -3.10 11.21
N PRO A 17 7.92 -2.46 10.04
CA PRO A 17 7.57 -3.06 8.77
C PRO A 17 8.43 -4.32 8.56
N MET A 18 7.80 -5.35 8.02
CA MET A 18 8.52 -6.55 7.62
C MET A 18 9.57 -6.17 6.57
N PRO A 19 10.85 -6.55 6.75
CA PRO A 19 11.91 -6.19 5.83
C PRO A 19 11.75 -6.96 4.51
N LEU A 20 11.32 -6.27 3.46
CA LEU A 20 11.10 -6.82 2.12
C LEU A 20 12.35 -6.63 1.26
N SER A 21 13.50 -7.13 1.73
CA SER A 21 14.83 -6.88 1.13
C SER A 21 15.02 -7.42 -0.29
N LYS A 22 14.18 -8.36 -0.74
CA LYS A 22 14.27 -9.00 -2.06
C LYS A 22 13.29 -8.42 -3.09
N LEU A 23 12.46 -7.46 -2.68
CA LEU A 23 11.47 -6.82 -3.54
C LEU A 23 11.99 -5.47 -4.02
N ALA A 24 11.74 -5.18 -5.29
CA ALA A 24 12.06 -3.91 -5.93
C ALA A 24 10.79 -3.09 -6.20
N LYS A 25 9.66 -3.76 -6.50
CA LYS A 25 8.44 -3.08 -6.93
C LYS A 25 7.17 -3.84 -6.55
N VAL A 26 6.14 -3.10 -6.18
CA VAL A 26 4.79 -3.59 -5.92
C VAL A 26 3.80 -2.71 -6.70
N GLU A 27 3.07 -3.30 -7.64
CA GLU A 27 1.97 -2.64 -8.35
C GLU A 27 0.63 -3.27 -7.96
N LEU A 28 -0.32 -2.44 -7.54
CA LEU A 28 -1.68 -2.86 -7.21
C LEU A 28 -2.67 -2.17 -8.14
N LYS A 29 -3.49 -2.95 -8.84
CA LYS A 29 -4.61 -2.47 -9.64
C LYS A 29 -5.90 -3.00 -9.04
N TYR A 30 -6.86 -2.14 -8.70
CA TYR A 30 -8.08 -2.57 -8.02
C TYR A 30 -9.30 -1.78 -8.50
N SER A 31 -10.49 -2.38 -8.37
CA SER A 31 -11.75 -1.72 -8.69
C SER A 31 -11.97 -0.52 -7.77
N ARG A 32 -12.46 0.60 -8.32
CA ARG A 32 -12.75 1.82 -7.57
C ARG A 32 -13.76 1.60 -6.43
N VAL A 33 -14.66 0.63 -6.58
CA VAL A 33 -15.68 0.29 -5.57
C VAL A 33 -15.21 -0.79 -4.59
N ASN A 34 -13.99 -1.30 -4.73
CA ASN A 34 -13.42 -2.29 -3.80
C ASN A 34 -12.98 -1.59 -2.49
N GLU A 35 -13.87 -1.58 -1.49
CA GLU A 35 -13.61 -0.93 -0.20
C GLU A 35 -12.41 -1.51 0.55
N CYS A 36 -12.21 -2.83 0.45
CA CYS A 36 -11.10 -3.52 1.11
C CYS A 36 -9.75 -3.07 0.53
N ALA A 37 -9.62 -3.10 -0.80
CA ALA A 37 -8.41 -2.66 -1.49
C ALA A 37 -8.16 -1.16 -1.28
N SER A 38 -9.23 -0.34 -1.31
CA SER A 38 -9.15 1.10 -1.05
C SER A 38 -8.64 1.39 0.37
N GLY A 39 -9.16 0.69 1.38
CA GLY A 39 -8.70 0.79 2.77
C GLY A 39 -7.23 0.36 2.92
N PHE A 40 -6.85 -0.77 2.33
CA PHE A 40 -5.47 -1.27 2.32
C PHE A 40 -4.50 -0.25 1.73
N VAL A 41 -4.83 0.32 0.57
CA VAL A 41 -4.00 1.33 -0.11
C VAL A 41 -3.87 2.61 0.71
N LYS A 42 -4.95 3.06 1.32
CA LYS A 42 -4.96 4.32 2.08
C LYS A 42 -4.18 4.21 3.39
N ASP A 43 -4.34 3.09 4.09
CA ASP A 43 -3.88 2.96 5.47
C ASP A 43 -2.56 2.20 5.60
N LEU A 44 -2.30 1.18 4.77
CA LEU A 44 -1.17 0.26 4.95
C LEU A 44 -0.03 0.49 3.95
N VAL A 45 -0.32 0.78 2.68
CA VAL A 45 0.73 1.05 1.68
C VAL A 45 1.71 2.16 2.11
N PRO A 46 1.28 3.29 2.70
CA PRO A 46 2.21 4.30 3.19
C PRO A 46 3.12 3.81 4.31
N LEU A 47 2.63 2.92 5.19
CA LEU A 47 3.43 2.36 6.28
C LEU A 47 4.50 1.40 5.72
N MET A 48 4.13 0.58 4.73
CA MET A 48 5.06 -0.32 4.06
C MET A 48 6.12 0.44 3.27
N ALA A 49 5.74 1.51 2.57
CA ALA A 49 6.65 2.37 1.83
C ALA A 49 7.63 3.11 2.75
N TYR A 50 7.15 3.61 3.90
CA TYR A 50 8.01 4.21 4.92
C TYR A 50 9.08 3.24 5.41
N GLY A 51 8.69 1.98 5.61
CA GLY A 51 9.55 0.89 6.05
C GLY A 51 10.56 0.36 5.05
N ASN A 52 10.21 0.41 3.77
CA ASN A 52 10.94 -0.25 2.70
C ASN A 52 11.22 0.76 1.58
N LYS A 53 12.07 1.74 1.87
CA LYS A 53 12.37 2.87 0.98
C LYS A 53 12.96 2.47 -0.38
N HIS A 54 13.49 1.25 -0.49
CA HIS A 54 14.03 0.70 -1.73
C HIS A 54 12.95 0.11 -2.66
N ILE A 55 11.70 0.00 -2.21
CA ILE A 55 10.60 -0.56 -2.99
C ILE A 55 9.78 0.56 -3.65
N GLU A 56 9.57 0.44 -4.96
CA GLU A 56 8.62 1.27 -5.70
C GLU A 56 7.19 0.74 -5.51
N PHE A 57 6.31 1.53 -4.88
CA PHE A 57 4.88 1.21 -4.77
C PHE A 57 4.06 2.01 -5.79
N LYS A 58 3.30 1.31 -6.64
CA LYS A 58 2.34 1.91 -7.58
C LYS A 58 0.94 1.38 -7.33
N THR A 59 -0.03 2.27 -7.23
CA THR A 59 -1.44 1.91 -7.03
C THR A 59 -2.30 2.58 -8.08
N GLN A 60 -3.18 1.81 -8.72
CA GLN A 60 -4.07 2.31 -9.76
C GLN A 60 -5.49 1.80 -9.52
N THR A 61 -6.45 2.72 -9.48
CA THR A 61 -7.88 2.39 -9.49
C THR A 61 -8.36 2.19 -10.91
N LEU A 62 -9.21 1.20 -11.14
CA LEU A 62 -9.86 0.95 -12.42
C LEU A 62 -11.39 1.10 -12.28
N GLU A 63 -12.01 1.60 -13.34
CA GLU A 63 -13.47 1.54 -13.50
C GLU A 63 -13.78 0.20 -14.16
N THR A 64 -14.29 -0.73 -13.36
CA THR A 64 -14.62 -2.09 -13.79
C THR A 64 -16.01 -2.43 -13.26
N GLU A 65 -16.73 -3.32 -13.97
CA GLU A 65 -18.01 -3.86 -13.52
C GLU A 65 -17.85 -4.91 -12.40
N GLU A 66 -16.62 -5.34 -12.12
CA GLU A 66 -16.28 -6.34 -11.10
C GLU A 66 -15.85 -5.67 -9.79
N PRO A 67 -16.70 -5.61 -8.75
CA PRO A 67 -16.41 -4.88 -7.53
C PRO A 67 -15.23 -5.45 -6.73
N GLU A 68 -14.98 -6.76 -6.90
CA GLU A 68 -13.95 -7.49 -6.18
C GLU A 68 -12.59 -7.47 -6.89
N TYR A 69 -12.51 -6.90 -8.10
CA TYR A 69 -11.28 -6.92 -8.89
C TYR A 69 -10.10 -6.33 -8.12
N CYS A 70 -9.03 -7.12 -8.04
CA CYS A 70 -7.77 -6.76 -7.43
C CYS A 70 -6.64 -7.59 -8.06
N ASN A 71 -5.62 -6.92 -8.59
CA ASN A 71 -4.46 -7.54 -9.20
C ASN A 71 -3.19 -6.96 -8.58
N LEU A 72 -2.31 -7.85 -8.13
CA LEU A 72 -1.06 -7.53 -7.46
C LEU A 72 0.11 -8.08 -8.28
N LEU A 73 1.03 -7.19 -8.68
CA LEU A 73 2.26 -7.55 -9.37
C LEU A 73 3.47 -7.18 -8.50
N MET A 74 4.36 -8.14 -8.30
CA MET A 74 5.54 -7.99 -7.45
C MET A 74 6.81 -8.32 -8.24
N SER A 75 7.79 -7.43 -8.23
CA SER A 75 9.08 -7.62 -8.93
C SER A 75 10.23 -7.71 -7.94
N LYS A 76 11.18 -8.61 -8.20
CA LYS A 76 12.37 -8.82 -7.37
C LYS A 76 13.52 -7.91 -7.80
N VAL A 77 14.44 -7.67 -6.87
CA VAL A 77 15.76 -7.09 -7.20
C VAL A 77 16.50 -8.13 -8.06
N SER A 78 16.95 -7.73 -9.26
CA SER A 78 17.72 -8.57 -10.18
C SER A 78 19.15 -8.78 -9.70
#